data_AF-A0AB33KCS0-F1
#
_entry.id   AF-A0AB33KCS0-F1
#
_cell.length_a   1.000
_cell.length_b   1.000
_cell.length_c   1.000
_cell.angle_alpha   90.00
_cell.angle_beta   90.00
_cell.angle_gamma   90.00
#
_symmetry.space_group_name_H-M   'P 1'
#
loop_
_entity.id
_entity.type
_entity.pdbx_description
1 polymer ?
#
loop_
_entity_poly.entity_id
_entity_poly.type
_entity_poly.pdbx_seq_one_letter_code
_entity_poly.pdbx_strand_id
1 'polypeptide(L)'
;MALSYADQRAGQTRAEATGATGPVPSAARPPTAQPPGTEPPEDRSLGDLIGEITDDLGQLVRDEIELAKAEIKQEATKAGKASGMLAGAGYAGHLVLLLGSLTVVFALGNVMNLAWAALVVTGLWAVGGAVLFLVGRKRLREVRPAPRQTIETLKEDAAWARHPTS
;
A
#
# COMPACT_ATOMS: atom_id res chain seq x y z
N MET A 1 30.28 9.06 -6.74
CA MET A 1 30.07 9.88 -5.52
C MET A 1 29.18 9.09 -4.59
N ALA A 2 29.78 8.06 -3.99
CA ALA A 2 29.22 7.17 -2.98
C ALA A 2 30.22 7.17 -1.83
N LEU A 3 29.76 6.82 -0.62
CA LEU A 3 30.47 6.77 0.67
C LEU A 3 30.31 8.03 1.54
N SER A 4 29.25 8.08 2.36
CA SER A 4 29.29 8.65 3.72
C SER A 4 27.96 8.40 4.44
N TYR A 5 27.76 7.21 5.00
CA TYR A 5 26.68 6.93 5.95
C TYR A 5 27.04 5.75 6.88
N ALA A 6 28.31 5.70 7.30
CA ALA A 6 28.86 4.64 8.15
C ALA A 6 29.18 5.11 9.59
N ASP A 7 28.75 6.31 9.99
CA ASP A 7 29.18 6.95 11.25
C ASP A 7 28.01 7.29 12.18
N GLN A 8 27.22 6.29 12.60
CA GLN A 8 26.21 6.51 13.65
C GLN A 8 25.83 5.26 14.44
N ARG A 9 26.81 4.38 14.71
CA ARG A 9 26.62 3.13 15.48
C ARG A 9 27.73 2.90 16.51
N ALA A 10 28.35 3.95 17.03
CA ALA A 10 29.33 3.86 18.12
C ALA A 10 29.00 4.92 19.16
N GLY A 11 28.44 4.53 20.32
CA GLY A 11 28.27 5.50 21.40
C GLY A 11 27.38 5.16 22.59
N GLN A 12 26.60 4.07 22.58
CA GLN A 12 25.72 3.78 23.72
C GLN A 12 25.74 2.30 24.12
N THR A 13 26.86 1.89 24.71
CA THR A 13 26.92 0.73 25.60
C THR A 13 27.76 1.06 26.83
N ARG A 14 27.12 0.88 27.99
CA ARG A 14 27.69 0.52 29.31
C ARG A 14 28.27 1.63 30.20
N ALA A 15 27.54 1.91 31.28
CA ALA A 15 28.13 2.24 32.58
C ALA A 15 27.24 1.64 33.69
N GLU A 16 27.67 0.48 34.20
CA GLU A 16 27.34 0.00 35.55
C GLU A 16 28.11 0.84 36.57
N ALA A 17 27.45 1.27 37.66
CA ALA A 17 28.12 1.71 38.88
C ALA A 17 27.24 1.45 40.12
N THR A 18 27.48 0.29 40.72
CA THR A 18 27.71 0.01 42.16
C THR A 18 27.20 1.00 43.23
N GLY A 19 26.30 0.50 44.08
CA GLY A 19 26.43 0.48 45.56
C GLY A 19 26.57 1.78 46.34
N ALA A 20 25.48 2.20 47.01
CA ALA A 20 25.53 3.03 48.21
C ALA A 20 24.37 2.70 49.16
N THR A 21 24.68 1.98 50.25
CA THR A 21 23.78 1.67 51.37
C THR A 21 23.81 2.84 52.36
N GLY A 22 22.73 3.62 52.43
CA GLY A 22 22.55 4.65 53.47
C GLY A 22 21.72 4.13 54.66
N PRO A 23 21.90 4.69 55.87
CA PRO A 23 21.16 4.28 57.07
C PRO A 23 19.69 4.73 57.02
N VAL A 24 18.79 3.82 57.39
CA VAL A 24 17.33 4.04 57.44
C VAL A 24 16.95 4.70 58.78
N PRO A 25 16.40 5.93 58.82
CA PRO A 25 15.83 6.49 60.04
C PRO A 25 14.48 5.82 60.35
N SER A 26 14.40 5.28 61.56
CA SER A 26 13.17 4.70 62.13
C SER A 26 12.35 5.77 62.86
N ALA A 27 11.02 5.70 62.65
CA ALA A 27 9.91 6.23 63.45
C ALA A 27 9.35 7.64 63.15
N ALA A 28 8.17 7.63 62.50
CA ALA A 28 6.96 8.27 63.01
C ALA A 28 5.72 7.62 62.35
N ARG A 29 4.86 6.94 63.13
CA ARG A 29 3.57 6.43 62.65
C ARG A 29 2.58 7.60 62.53
N PRO A 30 1.95 7.83 61.36
CA PRO A 30 0.74 8.64 61.30
C PRO A 30 -0.47 7.85 61.89
N PRO A 31 -1.46 8.55 62.48
CA PRO A 31 -2.67 7.94 63.02
C PRO A 31 -3.46 7.24 61.92
N THR A 32 -4.01 6.08 62.25
CA THR A 32 -4.93 5.29 61.42
C THR A 32 -6.14 6.14 61.03
N ALA A 33 -6.09 6.75 59.85
CA ALA A 33 -7.28 7.21 59.15
C ALA A 33 -8.05 5.98 58.71
N GLN A 34 -9.21 5.81 59.31
CA GLN A 34 -10.24 4.82 59.03
C GLN A 34 -10.48 4.76 57.50
N PRO A 35 -10.41 3.57 56.86
CA PRO A 35 -10.72 3.48 55.44
C PRO A 35 -12.17 3.94 55.22
N PRO A 36 -12.45 4.85 54.26
CA PRO A 36 -13.82 5.08 53.83
C PRO A 36 -14.39 3.73 53.38
N GLY A 37 -15.61 3.45 53.82
CA GLY A 37 -16.25 2.13 53.78
C GLY A 37 -15.88 1.33 52.54
N THR A 38 -15.35 0.14 52.77
CA THR A 38 -15.35 -0.94 51.80
C THR A 38 -16.81 -1.14 51.42
N GLU A 39 -17.21 -0.58 50.27
CA GLU A 39 -18.38 -1.11 49.59
C GLU A 39 -18.12 -2.62 49.41
N PRO A 40 -19.15 -3.46 49.58
CA PRO A 40 -18.98 -4.91 49.44
C PRO A 40 -18.27 -5.18 48.11
N PRO A 41 -17.36 -6.17 48.02
CA PRO A 41 -16.89 -6.60 46.71
C PRO A 41 -18.15 -6.98 45.92
N GLU A 42 -18.54 -6.15 44.96
CA GLU A 42 -19.61 -6.51 44.05
C GLU A 42 -19.20 -7.84 43.44
N ASP A 43 -19.98 -8.88 43.70
CA ASP A 43 -19.83 -10.20 43.12
C ASP A 43 -19.97 -10.04 41.61
N ARG A 44 -18.87 -9.71 40.94
CA ARG A 44 -18.82 -9.53 39.49
C ARG A 44 -19.36 -10.80 38.87
N SER A 45 -20.47 -10.67 38.16
CA SER A 45 -21.16 -11.82 37.63
C SER A 45 -20.35 -12.37 36.46
N LEU A 46 -20.54 -13.66 36.16
CA LEU A 46 -19.98 -14.28 34.95
C LEU A 46 -20.42 -13.54 33.67
N GLY A 47 -21.54 -12.82 33.71
CA GLY A 47 -22.02 -11.98 32.62
C GLY A 47 -21.15 -10.74 32.37
N ASP A 48 -20.58 -10.15 33.42
CA ASP A 48 -19.74 -8.94 33.30
C ASP A 48 -18.39 -9.27 32.65
N LEU A 49 -17.81 -10.43 32.99
CA LEU A 49 -16.57 -10.94 32.38
C LEU A 49 -16.74 -11.31 30.90
N ILE A 50 -17.88 -11.91 30.53
CA ILE A 50 -18.19 -12.23 29.12
C ILE A 50 -18.45 -10.95 28.32
N GLY A 51 -19.06 -9.94 28.94
CA GLY A 51 -19.23 -8.61 28.34
C GLY A 51 -17.90 -7.95 28.02
N GLU A 52 -16.96 -7.93 28.96
CA GLU A 52 -15.62 -7.35 28.80
C GLU A 52 -14.82 -8.05 27.67
N ILE A 53 -14.83 -9.38 27.62
CA ILE A 53 -14.17 -10.15 26.55
C ILE A 53 -14.80 -9.85 25.18
N THR A 54 -16.13 -9.71 25.11
CA THR A 54 -16.83 -9.41 23.86
C THR A 54 -16.51 -8.00 23.37
N ASP A 55 -16.40 -7.04 24.28
CA ASP A 55 -15.99 -5.67 23.97
C ASP A 55 -14.54 -5.59 23.51
N ASP A 56 -13.62 -6.33 24.15
CA ASP A 56 -12.20 -6.40 23.76
C ASP A 56 -12.02 -7.04 22.37
N LEU A 57 -12.73 -8.13 22.08
CA LEU A 57 -12.76 -8.73 20.74
C LEU A 57 -13.36 -7.76 19.71
N GLY A 58 -14.40 -7.02 20.11
CA GLY A 58 -14.99 -5.96 19.29
C GLY A 58 -14.00 -4.84 18.97
N GLN A 59 -13.17 -4.43 19.93
CA GLN A 59 -12.10 -3.45 19.73
C GLN A 59 -11.02 -3.99 18.79
N LEU A 60 -10.53 -5.21 19.01
CA LEU A 60 -9.49 -5.81 18.16
C LEU A 60 -9.93 -5.92 16.69
N VAL A 61 -11.18 -6.33 16.44
CA VAL A 61 -11.73 -6.41 15.07
C VAL A 61 -11.81 -5.03 14.43
N ARG A 62 -12.17 -3.99 15.20
CA ARG A 62 -12.20 -2.61 14.69
C ARG A 62 -10.79 -2.13 14.36
N ASP A 63 -9.82 -2.41 15.22
CA ASP A 63 -8.42 -2.04 15.03
C ASP A 63 -7.82 -2.71 13.78
N GLU A 64 -8.10 -4.01 13.59
CA GLU A 64 -7.63 -4.74 12.40
C GLU A 64 -8.25 -4.17 11.11
N ILE A 65 -9.53 -3.78 11.16
CA ILE A 65 -10.19 -3.10 10.04
C ILE A 65 -9.57 -1.72 9.79
N GLU A 66 -9.26 -0.96 10.84
CA GLU A 66 -8.61 0.35 10.70
C GLU A 66 -7.19 0.22 10.14
N LEU A 67 -6.44 -0.78 10.58
CA LEU A 67 -5.12 -1.11 10.05
C LEU A 67 -5.20 -1.50 8.58
N ALA A 68 -6.10 -2.44 8.23
CA ALA A 68 -6.30 -2.86 6.84
C ALA A 68 -6.71 -1.68 5.95
N LYS A 69 -7.59 -0.78 6.43
CA LYS A 69 -7.93 0.46 5.73
C LYS A 69 -6.72 1.36 5.55
N ALA A 70 -5.87 1.51 6.56
CA ALA A 70 -4.67 2.32 6.49
C ALA A 70 -3.66 1.76 5.47
N GLU A 71 -3.43 0.44 5.48
CA GLU A 71 -2.53 -0.24 4.55
C GLU A 71 -3.05 -0.14 3.11
N ILE A 72 -4.34 -0.41 2.88
CA ILE A 72 -4.97 -0.26 1.56
C ILE A 72 -4.83 1.19 1.07
N LYS A 73 -5.06 2.19 1.94
CA LYS A 73 -4.91 3.61 1.58
C LYS A 73 -3.46 3.95 1.20
N GLN A 74 -2.49 3.42 1.95
CA GLN A 74 -1.08 3.63 1.69
C GLN A 74 -0.66 3.02 0.35
N GLU A 75 -1.05 1.77 0.10
CA GLU A 75 -0.79 1.08 -1.17
C GLU A 75 -1.52 1.75 -2.34
N ALA A 76 -2.79 2.15 -2.17
CA ALA A 76 -3.55 2.88 -3.19
C ALA A 76 -2.88 4.22 -3.53
N THR A 77 -2.37 4.94 -2.54
CA THR A 77 -1.64 6.20 -2.76
C THR A 77 -0.33 5.96 -3.51
N LYS A 78 0.42 4.92 -3.14
CA LYS A 78 1.68 4.55 -3.82
C LYS A 78 1.42 4.13 -5.26
N ALA A 79 0.44 3.25 -5.49
CA ALA A 79 0.01 2.83 -6.81
C ALA A 79 -0.50 4.01 -7.64
N GLY A 80 -1.26 4.93 -7.03
CA GLY A 80 -1.76 6.15 -7.66
C GLY A 80 -0.64 7.08 -8.10
N LYS A 81 0.36 7.34 -7.23
CA LYS A 81 1.55 8.12 -7.59
C LYS A 81 2.34 7.46 -8.72
N ALA A 82 2.59 6.15 -8.63
CA ALA A 82 3.31 5.42 -9.66
C ALA A 82 2.58 5.46 -11.01
N SER A 83 1.27 5.22 -11.01
CA SER A 83 0.44 5.30 -12.21
C SER A 83 0.41 6.71 -12.79
N GLY A 84 0.33 7.74 -11.93
CA GLY A 84 0.41 9.15 -12.33
C GLY A 84 1.76 9.50 -12.98
N MET A 85 2.88 9.04 -12.41
CA MET A 85 4.21 9.22 -13.00
C MET A 85 4.34 8.52 -14.35
N LEU A 86 3.84 7.29 -14.48
CA LEU A 86 3.86 6.56 -15.76
C LEU A 86 2.98 7.22 -16.82
N ALA A 87 1.79 7.70 -16.44
CA ALA A 87 0.93 8.47 -17.33
C ALA A 87 1.61 9.77 -17.79
N GLY A 88 2.23 10.51 -16.86
CA GLY A 88 3.00 11.72 -17.15
C GLY A 88 4.19 11.45 -18.07
N ALA A 89 4.95 10.39 -17.82
CA ALA A 89 6.06 9.96 -18.67
C ALA A 89 5.59 9.54 -20.08
N GLY A 90 4.46 8.83 -20.16
CA GLY A 90 3.84 8.48 -21.44
C GLY A 90 3.42 9.71 -22.24
N TYR A 91 2.80 10.69 -21.58
CA TYR A 91 2.44 11.97 -22.21
C TYR A 91 3.69 12.73 -22.66
N ALA A 92 4.67 12.94 -21.78
CA ALA A 92 5.91 13.63 -22.13
C ALA A 92 6.65 12.94 -23.30
N GLY A 93 6.70 11.60 -23.29
CA GLY A 93 7.25 10.81 -24.39
C GLY A 93 6.49 11.00 -25.69
N HIS A 94 5.15 11.07 -25.65
CA HIS A 94 4.32 11.38 -26.82
C HIS A 94 4.65 12.77 -27.39
N LEU A 95 4.86 13.77 -26.54
CA LEU A 95 5.24 15.12 -26.98
C LEU A 95 6.63 15.12 -27.62
N VAL A 96 7.61 14.41 -27.05
CA VAL A 96 8.94 14.25 -27.65
C VAL A 96 8.84 13.63 -29.04
N LEU A 97 8.01 12.61 -29.22
CA LEU A 97 7.79 11.97 -30.53
C LEU A 97 7.14 12.95 -31.53
N LEU A 98 6.18 13.75 -31.09
CA LEU A 98 5.52 14.76 -31.94
C LEU A 98 6.50 15.85 -32.37
N LEU A 99 7.21 16.47 -31.42
CA LEU A 99 8.18 17.53 -31.71
C LEU A 99 9.35 16.98 -32.53
N GLY A 100 9.86 15.80 -32.17
CA GLY A 100 10.92 15.12 -32.91
C GLY A 100 10.52 14.77 -34.35
N SER A 101 9.26 14.38 -34.58
CA SER A 101 8.74 14.16 -35.94
C SER A 101 8.79 15.45 -36.75
N LEU A 102 8.43 16.59 -36.15
CA LEU A 102 8.51 17.89 -36.80
C LEU A 102 9.97 18.28 -37.12
N THR A 103 10.89 18.02 -36.19
CA THR A 103 12.33 18.19 -36.42
C THR A 103 12.81 17.36 -37.60
N VAL A 104 12.40 16.10 -37.71
CA VAL A 104 12.76 15.22 -38.85
C VAL A 104 12.17 15.77 -40.15
N VAL A 105 10.91 16.20 -40.17
CA VAL A 105 10.28 16.80 -41.37
C VAL A 105 11.06 18.03 -41.83
N PHE A 106 11.40 18.95 -40.93
CA PHE A 106 12.19 20.13 -41.29
C PHE A 106 13.61 19.78 -41.71
N ALA A 107 14.26 18.81 -41.06
CA ALA A 107 15.59 18.34 -41.44
C ALA A 107 15.58 17.76 -42.87
N LEU A 108 14.65 16.86 -43.19
CA LEU A 108 14.46 16.33 -44.54
C LEU A 108 14.05 17.41 -45.55
N GLY A 109 13.31 18.42 -45.10
CA GLY A 109 12.95 19.59 -45.92
C GLY A 109 14.15 20.39 -46.45
N ASN A 110 15.35 20.21 -45.89
CA ASN A 110 16.57 20.82 -46.43
C ASN A 110 17.12 20.09 -47.67
N VAL A 111 16.72 18.83 -47.89
CA VAL A 111 17.21 17.99 -48.99
C VAL A 111 16.12 17.61 -50.00
N MET A 112 14.84 17.80 -49.66
CA MET A 112 13.70 17.56 -50.54
C MET A 112 12.54 18.53 -50.26
N ASN A 113 11.53 18.55 -51.12
CA ASN A 113 10.32 19.34 -50.88
C ASN A 113 9.66 18.94 -49.54
N LEU A 114 9.24 19.95 -48.77
CA LEU A 114 8.68 19.77 -47.43
C LEU A 114 7.44 18.85 -47.41
N ALA A 115 6.61 18.85 -48.46
CA ALA A 115 5.45 17.96 -48.55
C ALA A 115 5.87 16.49 -48.66
N TRP A 116 6.92 16.19 -49.44
CA TRP A 116 7.46 14.83 -49.54
C TRP A 116 8.14 14.39 -48.24
N ALA A 117 8.85 15.29 -47.56
CA ALA A 117 9.41 15.01 -46.24
C ALA A 117 8.31 14.67 -45.21
N ALA A 118 7.24 15.46 -45.16
CA ALA A 118 6.09 15.21 -44.29
C ALA A 118 5.39 13.88 -44.63
N LEU A 119 5.27 13.54 -45.91
CA LEU A 119 4.67 12.27 -46.35
C LEU A 119 5.51 11.06 -45.89
N VAL A 120 6.84 11.13 -45.98
CA VAL A 120 7.73 10.07 -45.50
C VAL A 120 7.56 9.83 -44.00
N VAL A 121 7.58 10.89 -43.19
CA VAL A 121 7.43 10.77 -41.72
C VAL A 121 6.02 10.28 -41.36
N THR A 122 4.99 10.74 -42.07
CA THR A 122 3.62 10.24 -41.91
C THR A 122 3.53 8.74 -42.25
N GLY A 123 4.17 8.31 -43.33
CA GLY A 123 4.25 6.90 -43.72
C GLY A 123 4.91 6.03 -42.65
N LEU A 124 6.00 6.52 -42.04
CA LEU A 124 6.67 5.84 -40.94
C LEU A 124 5.72 5.62 -39.75
N TRP A 125 4.98 6.66 -39.34
CA TRP A 125 3.98 6.55 -38.27
C TRP A 125 2.80 5.66 -38.63
N ALA A 126 2.34 5.69 -39.89
CA ALA A 126 1.26 4.83 -40.35
C ALA A 126 1.65 3.35 -40.27
N VAL A 127 2.87 3.00 -40.70
CA VAL A 127 3.39 1.63 -40.61
C VAL A 127 3.57 1.22 -39.14
N GLY A 128 4.22 2.06 -38.33
CA GLY A 128 4.38 1.78 -36.90
C GLY A 128 3.06 1.61 -36.17
N GLY A 129 2.09 2.51 -36.43
CA GLY A 129 0.75 2.45 -35.87
C GLY A 129 -0.02 1.20 -36.30
N ALA A 130 0.08 0.79 -37.57
CA ALA A 130 -0.52 -0.44 -38.05
C ALA A 130 0.05 -1.67 -37.34
N VAL A 131 1.37 -1.75 -37.17
CA VAL A 131 2.03 -2.85 -36.43
C VAL A 131 1.56 -2.88 -34.97
N LEU A 132 1.58 -1.74 -34.28
CA LEU A 132 1.14 -1.63 -32.89
C LEU A 132 -0.34 -2.04 -32.73
N PHE A 133 -1.21 -1.59 -33.64
CA PHE A 133 -2.61 -1.96 -33.65
C PHE A 133 -2.80 -3.47 -33.82
N LEU A 134 -2.11 -4.09 -34.78
CA LEU A 134 -2.22 -5.53 -35.03
C LEU A 134 -1.71 -6.36 -33.84
N VAL A 135 -0.56 -5.99 -33.26
CA VAL A 135 0.00 -6.66 -32.08
C VAL A 135 -0.92 -6.48 -30.87
N GLY A 136 -1.38 -5.25 -30.62
CA GLY A 136 -2.30 -4.93 -29.53
C GLY A 136 -3.62 -5.70 -29.65
N ARG A 137 -4.21 -5.71 -30.86
CA ARG A 137 -5.41 -6.48 -31.17
C ARG A 137 -5.22 -7.98 -30.95
N LYS A 138 -4.06 -8.54 -31.33
CA LYS A 138 -3.74 -9.95 -31.09
C LYS A 138 -3.68 -10.25 -29.60
N ARG A 139 -2.93 -9.45 -28.83
CA ARG A 139 -2.81 -9.61 -27.37
C ARG A 139 -4.16 -9.49 -26.68
N LEU A 140 -4.97 -8.51 -27.07
CA LEU A 140 -6.30 -8.32 -26.48
C LEU A 140 -7.23 -9.52 -26.72
N ARG A 141 -7.11 -10.19 -27.87
CA ARG A 141 -7.85 -11.44 -28.15
C ARG A 141 -7.40 -12.63 -27.29
N GLU A 142 -6.18 -12.60 -26.77
CA GLU A 142 -5.64 -13.64 -25.88
C GLU A 142 -6.05 -13.40 -24.42
N VAL A 143 -6.41 -12.18 -24.05
CA VAL A 143 -6.93 -11.87 -22.71
C VAL A 143 -8.31 -12.49 -22.54
N ARG A 144 -8.43 -13.46 -21.63
CA ARG A 144 -9.72 -14.03 -21.21
C ARG A 144 -10.27 -13.20 -20.03
N PRO A 145 -11.40 -12.48 -20.19
CA PRO A 145 -11.88 -11.52 -19.20
C PRO A 145 -12.50 -12.13 -17.93
N ALA A 146 -12.41 -13.44 -17.71
CA ALA A 146 -12.86 -14.07 -16.47
C ALA A 146 -12.00 -15.29 -16.11
N PRO A 147 -11.50 -15.38 -14.86
CA PRO A 147 -10.93 -16.62 -14.36
C PRO A 147 -12.06 -17.64 -14.23
N ARG A 148 -12.21 -18.50 -15.25
CA ARG A 148 -13.27 -19.53 -15.30
C ARG A 148 -13.26 -20.41 -14.07
N GLN A 149 -12.07 -20.75 -13.57
CA GLN A 149 -11.89 -21.53 -12.35
C GLN A 149 -12.47 -20.83 -11.12
N THR A 150 -12.22 -19.53 -10.91
CA THR A 150 -12.79 -18.79 -9.77
C THR A 150 -14.31 -18.72 -9.84
N ILE A 151 -14.89 -18.57 -11.04
CA ILE A 151 -16.35 -18.57 -11.20
C ILE A 151 -16.94 -19.97 -10.98
N GLU A 152 -16.23 -21.04 -11.37
CA GLU A 152 -16.65 -22.42 -11.11
C GLU A 152 -16.57 -22.76 -9.62
N THR A 153 -15.47 -22.43 -8.94
CA THR A 153 -15.32 -22.66 -7.50
C THR A 153 -16.37 -21.90 -6.70
N LEU A 154 -16.64 -20.62 -7.02
CA LEU A 154 -17.70 -19.85 -6.35
C LEU A 154 -19.11 -20.43 -6.61
N LYS A 155 -19.33 -21.10 -7.76
CA LYS A 155 -20.60 -21.79 -8.06
C LYS A 155 -20.71 -23.10 -7.30
N GLU A 156 -19.63 -23.87 -7.18
CA GLU A 156 -19.57 -25.09 -6.38
C GLU A 156 -19.78 -24.78 -4.89
N ASP A 157 -19.11 -23.77 -4.36
CA ASP A 157 -19.27 -23.32 -2.97
C ASP A 157 -20.71 -22.86 -2.69
N ALA A 158 -21.30 -22.09 -3.62
CA ALA A 158 -22.69 -21.67 -3.52
C ALA A 158 -23.69 -22.83 -3.67
N ALA A 159 -23.36 -23.87 -4.43
CA ALA A 159 -24.17 -25.08 -4.55
C ALA A 159 -24.12 -25.92 -3.28
N TRP A 160 -22.94 -26.04 -2.65
CA TRP A 160 -22.75 -26.76 -1.39
C TRP A 160 -23.49 -26.08 -0.24
N ALA A 161 -23.47 -24.74 -0.17
CA ALA A 161 -24.20 -23.97 0.83
C ALA A 161 -25.74 -24.06 0.70
N ARG A 162 -26.27 -24.41 -0.48
CA ARG A 162 -27.71 -24.61 -0.71
C ARG A 162 -28.19 -26.01 -0.37
N HIS A 163 -27.30 -26.99 -0.32
CA HIS A 163 -27.60 -28.36 0.06
C HIS A 163 -26.62 -28.85 1.14
N PRO A 164 -26.72 -28.30 2.37
CA PRO A 164 -26.00 -28.86 3.50
C PRO A 164 -26.56 -30.27 3.74
N THR A 165 -25.78 -31.29 3.42
CA THR A 165 -26.13 -32.67 3.74
C THR A 165 -26.04 -32.82 5.26
N SER A 166 -27.20 -32.99 5.89
CA SER A 166 -27.36 -33.30 7.32
C SER A 166 -27.16 -34.78 7.60
#